data_AF-A0AAU4NK58-F1
#
_entry.id   AF-A0AAU4NK58-F1
#
_cell.length_a   1.000
_cell.length_b   1.000
_cell.length_c   1.000
_cell.angle_alpha   90.00
_cell.angle_beta   90.00
_cell.angle_gamma   90.00
#
_symmetry.space_group_name_H-M   'P 1'
#
loop_
_entity.id
_entity.type
_entity.pdbx_description
1 polymer ?
#
loop_
_entity_poly.entity_id
_entity_poly.type
_entity_poly.pdbx_seq_one_letter_code
_entity_poly.pdbx_strand_id
1 'polypeptide(L)'
;MTSTDAPDFGERWLTRDEVLARTGKSRRTLDRWCATGTVRKAVRGGRTVYAFSTLVATHRAMKRNYAERTFVAGYGRGNRHPATEEIRGRLADGETGAAIARDIGCSTATVTKIRKELRNA
;
A
#
# COMPACT_ATOMS: atom_id res chain seq x y z
N MET A 1 19.63 -6.15 -29.47
CA MET A 1 19.59 -7.25 -28.49
C MET A 1 20.77 -7.08 -27.56
N THR A 2 20.56 -6.59 -26.35
CA THR A 2 21.62 -6.42 -25.34
C THR A 2 21.21 -7.19 -24.09
N SER A 3 21.58 -8.47 -24.05
CA SER A 3 21.57 -9.23 -22.80
C SER A 3 22.72 -8.74 -21.94
N THR A 4 22.41 -7.84 -21.01
CA THR A 4 23.30 -7.50 -19.89
C THR A 4 23.29 -8.67 -18.91
N ASP A 5 24.04 -9.72 -19.22
CA ASP A 5 24.42 -10.73 -18.23
C ASP A 5 25.52 -10.14 -17.36
N ALA A 6 25.10 -9.37 -16.35
CA ALA A 6 26.00 -9.02 -15.26
C ALA A 6 26.41 -10.33 -14.56
N PRO A 7 27.72 -10.54 -14.28
CA PRO A 7 28.19 -11.75 -13.61
C PRO A 7 27.54 -11.85 -12.23
N ASP A 8 26.76 -12.90 -12.07
CA ASP A 8 25.82 -13.09 -10.98
C ASP A 8 26.46 -14.00 -9.95
N PHE A 9 27.41 -13.45 -9.19
CA PHE A 9 28.14 -14.19 -8.15
C PHE A 9 27.18 -14.68 -7.06
N GLY A 10 26.64 -15.90 -7.21
CA GLY A 10 25.89 -16.61 -6.17
C GLY A 10 24.46 -16.13 -5.90
N GLU A 11 23.86 -15.29 -6.75
CA GLU A 11 22.46 -14.87 -6.56
C GLU A 11 21.51 -16.04 -6.81
N ARG A 12 20.62 -16.29 -5.83
CA ARG A 12 19.57 -17.28 -5.97
C ARG A 12 18.36 -16.63 -6.65
N TRP A 13 17.92 -17.24 -7.74
CA TRP A 13 16.71 -16.81 -8.44
C TRP A 13 15.53 -17.70 -8.08
N LEU A 14 14.40 -17.08 -7.81
CA LEU A 14 13.15 -17.77 -7.48
C LEU A 14 12.11 -17.56 -8.57
N THR A 15 11.35 -18.60 -8.86
CA THR A 15 10.13 -18.50 -9.65
C THR A 15 9.06 -17.72 -8.91
N ARG A 16 8.04 -17.26 -9.64
CA ARG A 16 6.90 -16.57 -9.03
C ARG A 16 6.27 -17.38 -7.90
N ASP A 17 6.04 -18.67 -8.12
CA ASP A 17 5.32 -19.51 -7.16
C ASP A 17 6.12 -19.69 -5.87
N GLU A 18 7.44 -19.86 -5.97
CA GLU A 18 8.34 -19.90 -4.82
C GLU A 18 8.32 -18.58 -4.02
N VAL A 19 8.28 -17.44 -4.71
CA VAL A 19 8.20 -16.12 -4.06
C VAL A 19 6.89 -15.98 -3.29
N LEU A 20 5.76 -16.33 -3.91
CA LEU A 20 4.44 -16.21 -3.28
C LEU A 20 4.32 -17.14 -2.07
N ALA A 21 4.79 -18.39 -2.19
CA ALA A 21 4.79 -19.36 -1.10
C ALA A 21 5.66 -18.89 0.09
N ARG A 22 6.83 -18.29 -0.17
CA ARG A 22 7.75 -17.84 0.89
C ARG A 22 7.34 -16.53 1.56
N THR A 23 6.78 -15.60 0.79
CA THR A 23 6.45 -14.26 1.30
C THR A 23 5.02 -14.14 1.80
N GLY A 24 4.14 -15.08 1.41
CA GLY A 24 2.71 -15.01 1.66
C GLY A 24 2.04 -13.77 1.03
N LYS A 25 2.69 -13.14 0.04
CA LYS A 25 2.16 -11.94 -0.63
C LYS A 25 1.40 -12.32 -1.89
N SER A 26 0.47 -11.44 -2.28
CA SER A 26 -0.27 -11.59 -3.52
C SER A 26 0.59 -11.24 -4.74
N ARG A 27 0.21 -11.78 -5.91
CA ARG A 27 0.84 -11.46 -7.20
C ARG A 27 0.89 -9.97 -7.46
N ARG A 28 -0.21 -9.26 -7.20
CA ARG A 28 -0.31 -7.80 -7.33
C ARG A 28 0.79 -7.06 -6.54
N THR A 29 1.08 -7.52 -5.33
CA THR A 29 2.11 -6.91 -4.48
C THR A 29 3.51 -7.16 -5.06
N LEU A 30 3.78 -8.37 -5.52
CA LEU A 30 5.04 -8.71 -6.17
C LEU A 30 5.25 -7.90 -7.46
N ASP A 31 4.21 -7.78 -8.29
CA ASP A 31 4.25 -7.00 -9.53
C ASP A 31 4.51 -5.52 -9.23
N ARG A 32 3.89 -4.97 -8.17
CA ARG A 32 4.16 -3.61 -7.71
C ARG A 32 5.62 -3.44 -7.30
N TRP A 33 6.19 -4.35 -6.52
CA TRP A 33 7.60 -4.26 -6.11
C TRP A 33 8.55 -4.33 -7.29
N CYS A 34 8.21 -5.08 -8.32
CA CYS A 34 8.98 -5.12 -9.55
C CYS A 34 8.86 -3.82 -10.34
N ALA A 35 7.65 -3.23 -10.41
CA ALA A 35 7.41 -1.95 -11.07
C ALA A 35 8.13 -0.78 -10.38
N THR A 36 8.26 -0.84 -9.05
CA THR A 36 8.98 0.18 -8.25
C THR A 36 10.49 -0.07 -8.15
N GLY A 37 11.01 -1.12 -8.81
CA GLY A 37 12.44 -1.49 -8.76
C GLY A 37 12.92 -2.05 -7.42
N THR A 38 12.01 -2.32 -6.48
CA THR A 38 12.34 -2.81 -5.13
C THR A 38 12.75 -4.28 -5.15
N VAL A 39 12.17 -5.06 -6.08
CA VAL A 39 12.57 -6.44 -6.34
C VAL A 39 13.07 -6.54 -7.78
N ARG A 40 14.27 -7.10 -7.95
CA ARG A 40 14.84 -7.33 -9.28
C ARG A 40 14.17 -8.54 -9.92
N LYS A 41 13.73 -8.39 -11.16
CA LYS A 41 13.22 -9.47 -12.02
C LYS A 41 14.13 -9.68 -13.22
N ALA A 42 14.22 -10.92 -13.68
CA ALA A 42 14.91 -11.30 -14.91
C ALA A 42 14.11 -12.39 -15.63
N VAL A 43 14.53 -12.71 -16.86
CA VAL A 43 14.03 -13.87 -17.61
C VAL A 43 15.16 -14.87 -17.69
N ARG A 44 14.93 -16.10 -17.20
CA ARG A 44 15.89 -17.22 -17.27
C ARG A 44 15.16 -18.47 -17.74
N GLY A 45 15.69 -19.11 -18.79
CA GLY A 45 15.06 -20.30 -19.39
C GLY A 45 13.60 -20.06 -19.80
N GLY A 46 13.28 -18.88 -20.33
CA GLY A 46 11.92 -18.50 -20.73
C GLY A 46 10.95 -18.22 -19.57
N ARG A 47 11.42 -18.25 -18.31
CA ARG A 47 10.60 -18.01 -17.12
C ARG A 47 10.99 -16.70 -16.46
N THR A 48 10.00 -15.96 -15.98
CA THR A 48 10.26 -14.80 -15.11
C THR A 48 10.73 -15.29 -13.75
N VAL A 49 11.89 -14.82 -13.35
CA VAL A 49 12.51 -15.13 -12.06
C VAL A 49 12.83 -13.84 -11.30
N TYR A 50 12.92 -13.96 -9.98
CA TYR A 50 13.06 -12.84 -9.05
C TYR A 50 14.30 -13.06 -8.17
N ALA A 51 15.11 -12.02 -7.98
CA ALA A 51 16.33 -12.10 -7.20
C ALA A 51 16.02 -12.24 -5.70
N PHE A 52 16.54 -13.30 -5.08
CA PHE A 52 16.26 -13.62 -3.68
C PHE A 52 16.80 -12.56 -2.72
N SER A 53 17.99 -12.00 -2.99
CA SER A 53 18.59 -10.95 -2.17
C SER A 53 17.66 -9.75 -1.99
N THR A 54 17.15 -9.23 -3.11
CA THR A 54 16.23 -8.08 -3.14
C THR A 54 14.89 -8.42 -2.50
N LEU A 55 14.42 -9.66 -2.64
CA LEU A 55 13.20 -10.14 -1.99
C LEU A 55 13.34 -10.15 -0.46
N VAL A 56 14.46 -10.68 0.05
CA VAL A 56 14.74 -10.72 1.49
C VAL A 56 14.86 -9.31 2.06
N ALA A 57 15.60 -8.42 1.39
CA ALA A 57 15.73 -7.03 1.80
C ALA A 57 14.37 -6.32 1.85
N THR A 58 13.55 -6.48 0.82
CA THR A 58 12.19 -5.91 0.74
C THR A 58 11.30 -6.44 1.87
N HIS A 59 11.31 -7.76 2.10
CA HIS A 59 10.50 -8.37 3.13
C HIS A 59 10.90 -7.94 4.55
N ARG A 60 12.21 -7.83 4.82
CA ARG A 60 12.73 -7.29 6.09
C ARG A 60 12.34 -5.82 6.27
N ALA A 61 12.51 -4.99 5.25
CA ALA A 61 12.13 -3.58 5.29
C ALA A 61 10.63 -3.41 5.58
N MET A 62 9.77 -4.25 5.01
CA MET A 62 8.34 -4.20 5.30
C MET A 62 7.97 -4.65 6.71
N LYS A 63 8.59 -5.74 7.20
CA LYS A 63 8.41 -6.17 8.59
C LYS A 63 8.83 -5.06 9.56
N ARG A 64 9.94 -4.40 9.28
CA ARG A 64 10.42 -3.24 10.04
C ARG A 64 9.42 -2.08 9.97
N ASN A 65 8.96 -1.67 8.79
CA ASN A 65 7.96 -0.60 8.64
C ASN A 65 6.63 -0.91 9.37
N TYR A 66 6.24 -2.18 9.44
CA TYR A 66 5.07 -2.62 10.21
C TYR A 66 5.31 -2.58 11.71
N ALA A 67 6.47 -3.06 12.17
CA ALA A 67 6.86 -3.06 13.58
C ALA A 67 7.11 -1.65 14.13
N GLU A 68 7.74 -0.78 13.36
CA GLU A 68 8.05 0.61 13.71
C GLU A 68 6.84 1.54 13.60
N ARG A 69 5.68 1.06 13.11
CA ARG A 69 4.44 1.86 12.92
C ARG A 69 4.64 3.16 12.11
N THR A 70 5.74 3.31 11.37
CA THR A 70 5.99 4.45 10.46
C THR A 70 4.91 4.57 9.39
N PHE A 71 4.14 3.50 9.16
CA PHE A 71 2.83 3.58 8.53
C PHE A 71 1.73 3.78 9.58
N VAL A 72 1.44 5.05 9.91
CA VAL A 72 0.13 5.39 10.47
C VAL A 72 -0.86 5.22 9.32
N ALA A 73 -1.68 4.17 9.37
CA ALA A 73 -2.83 4.09 8.48
C ALA A 73 -3.67 5.36 8.71
N GLY A 74 -3.57 6.36 7.83
CA GLY A 74 -4.43 7.54 7.90
C GLY A 74 -5.87 7.09 8.00
N TYR A 75 -6.64 7.67 8.94
CA TYR A 75 -7.98 7.26 9.41
C TYR A 75 -8.69 6.19 8.56
N GLY A 76 -8.18 4.97 8.67
CA GLY A 76 -8.67 3.77 7.98
C GLY A 76 -9.71 3.04 8.81
N ARG A 77 -10.31 1.99 8.24
CA ARG A 77 -11.40 1.18 8.81
C ARG A 77 -11.23 0.96 10.33
N GLY A 78 -12.06 1.63 11.13
CA GLY A 78 -12.10 1.52 12.59
C GLY A 78 -11.90 2.83 13.34
N ASN A 79 -11.07 3.75 12.83
CA ASN A 79 -10.79 5.01 13.52
C ASN A 79 -11.65 6.14 12.95
N ARG A 80 -12.64 6.58 13.74
CA ARG A 80 -13.46 7.77 13.44
C ARG A 80 -12.58 9.02 13.50
N HIS A 81 -12.85 9.99 12.62
CA HIS A 81 -12.24 11.32 12.74
C HIS A 81 -12.67 11.95 14.07
N PRO A 82 -11.81 12.66 14.81
CA PRO A 82 -12.19 13.27 16.10
C PRO A 82 -13.42 14.19 15.97
N ALA A 83 -13.51 14.93 14.86
CA ALA A 83 -14.65 15.79 14.54
C ALA A 83 -15.85 15.08 13.88
N THR A 84 -15.98 13.75 13.99
CA THR A 84 -17.06 13.01 13.30
C THR A 84 -18.45 13.51 13.70
N GLU A 85 -18.72 13.70 15.00
CA GLU A 85 -20.05 14.13 15.45
C GLU A 85 -20.32 15.60 15.08
N GLU A 86 -19.31 16.46 15.11
CA GLU A 86 -19.43 17.86 14.65
C GLU A 86 -19.74 17.92 13.14
N ILE A 87 -19.04 17.13 12.33
CA ILE A 87 -19.31 17.01 10.88
C ILE A 87 -20.75 16.54 10.64
N ARG A 88 -21.26 15.59 11.45
CA ARG A 88 -22.63 15.10 11.31
C ARG A 88 -23.67 16.17 11.63
N GLY A 89 -23.47 16.93 12.71
CA GLY A 89 -24.35 18.06 13.08
C GLY A 89 -24.44 19.08 11.96
N ARG A 90 -23.30 19.58 11.48
CA ARG A 90 -23.25 20.56 10.39
C ARG A 90 -23.84 20.03 9.08
N LEU A 91 -23.67 18.73 8.79
CA LEU A 91 -24.31 18.09 7.64
C LEU A 91 -25.84 18.01 7.78
N ALA A 92 -26.35 17.79 8.99
CA ALA A 92 -27.78 17.82 9.27
C ALA A 92 -28.36 19.24 9.18
N ASP A 93 -27.57 20.25 9.55
CA ASP A 93 -27.90 21.69 9.42
C ASP A 93 -27.82 22.20 7.97
N GLY A 94 -27.42 21.34 7.02
CA GLY A 94 -27.39 21.64 5.59
C GLY A 94 -26.11 22.32 5.10
N GLU A 95 -25.05 22.39 5.92
CA GLU A 95 -23.78 22.98 5.49
C GLU A 95 -23.12 22.20 4.35
N THR A 96 -22.43 22.95 3.47
CA THR A 96 -21.71 22.34 2.35
C THR A 96 -20.46 21.62 2.83
N GLY A 97 -20.17 20.46 2.26
CA GLY A 97 -19.00 19.66 2.68
C GLY A 97 -17.66 20.36 2.46
N ALA A 98 -17.60 21.34 1.56
CA ALA A 98 -16.42 22.17 1.34
C ALA A 98 -16.21 23.20 2.46
N ALA A 99 -17.28 23.79 2.99
CA ALA A 99 -17.22 24.70 4.14
C ALA A 99 -16.78 23.94 5.40
N ILE A 100 -17.45 22.82 5.69
CA ILE A 100 -17.14 21.94 6.83
C ILE A 100 -15.67 21.49 6.78
N ALA A 101 -15.17 21.07 5.62
CA ALA A 101 -13.79 20.62 5.44
C ALA A 101 -12.77 21.74 5.73
N ARG A 102 -13.06 22.96 5.27
CA ARG A 102 -12.22 24.13 5.49
C ARG A 102 -12.16 24.50 6.96
N ASP A 103 -13.31 24.58 7.62
CA ASP A 103 -13.41 25.00 9.03
C ASP A 103 -12.75 23.99 9.98
N ILE A 104 -12.96 22.71 9.73
CA ILE A 104 -12.42 21.62 10.57
C ILE A 104 -10.95 21.32 10.22
N GLY A 105 -10.44 21.87 9.12
CA GLY A 105 -9.07 21.60 8.66
C GLY A 105 -8.87 20.14 8.22
N CYS A 106 -9.89 19.54 7.60
CA CYS A 106 -9.83 18.16 7.12
C CYS A 106 -10.08 18.06 5.60
N SER A 107 -9.82 16.88 5.02
CA SER A 107 -10.08 16.67 3.60
C SER A 107 -11.60 16.61 3.32
N THR A 108 -12.03 17.11 2.15
CA THR A 108 -13.41 16.96 1.67
C THR A 108 -13.83 15.49 1.51
N ALA A 109 -12.86 14.59 1.30
CA ALA A 109 -13.08 13.14 1.28
C ALA A 109 -13.52 12.61 2.65
N THR A 110 -13.00 13.17 3.76
CA THR A 110 -13.41 12.84 5.13
C THR A 110 -14.88 13.17 5.33
N VAL A 111 -15.31 14.38 4.96
CA VAL A 111 -16.70 14.83 5.08
C VAL A 111 -17.63 13.97 4.20
N THR A 112 -17.19 13.67 2.98
CA THR A 112 -17.96 12.82 2.05
C THR A 112 -18.13 11.39 2.57
N LYS A 113 -17.10 10.83 3.22
CA LYS A 113 -17.19 9.51 3.85
C LYS A 113 -18.22 9.51 4.98
N ILE A 114 -18.18 10.51 5.87
CA ILE A 114 -19.13 10.63 6.99
C ILE A 114 -20.57 10.83 6.48
N ARG A 115 -20.77 11.65 5.43
CA ARG A 115 -22.07 11.81 4.77
C ARG A 115 -22.61 10.48 4.22
N LYS A 116 -21.77 9.64 3.63
CA LYS A 116 -22.17 8.31 3.14
C LYS A 116 -22.51 7.36 4.28
N GLU A 117 -21.77 7.41 5.39
CA GLU A 117 -22.08 6.63 6.59
C GLU A 117 -23.44 7.02 7.18
N LEU A 118 -23.76 8.31 7.26
CA LEU A 118 -25.07 8.80 7.73
C LEU A 118 -26.25 8.31 6.87
N ARG A 119 -26.09 8.26 5.55
CA ARG A 119 -27.16 7.81 4.64
C ARG A 119 -27.38 6.29 4.70
N ASN A 120 -26.36 5.54 5.08
CA ASN A 120 -26.37 4.09 5.11
C ASN A 120 -26.58 3.51 6.53
N ALA A 121 -26.73 4.38 7.53
CA ALA A 121 -27.08 4.03 8.91
C ALA A 121 -28.60 4.08 9.07
#